data_AF-A0A3E2TUA0-F1
#
_entry.id   AF-A0A3E2TUA0-F1
#
_cell.length_a   1.000
_cell.length_b   1.000
_cell.length_c   1.000
_cell.angle_alpha   90.00
_cell.angle_beta   90.00
_cell.angle_gamma   90.00
#
_symmetry.space_group_name_H-M   'P 1'
#
loop_
_entity.id
_entity.type
_entity.pdbx_description
1 polymer ?
#
loop_
_entity_poly.entity_id
_entity_poly.type
_entity_poly.pdbx_seq_one_letter_code
_entity_poly.pdbx_strand_id
1 'polypeptide(L)'
;MIISGFGMCNGYYQKLKTGTYSIDAFYSKRYKRTVPFFALLILLNCVIEFTPKTVCEGLMEITMLFGFLPNNTLSTIGVAWTLGAIFAFYIIFPFIVFLLYSPKRGIVSFVISLVITYMCQCYFMTERFVTENFVMRHSFLYCLPYFLIGGIVYLYKDEIERFVNQFKVISFCVVLALTVGYYITPDVINSINIVVIKTLILYTGWLGLALGYDNRLMNNKFTNYISNLSMEMYLSHMVVFRIVEKIGIMERIESPVIRYMTTYLLLVMLLVMGLTIYRKAINKLDELR
;
A
#
# COMPACT_ATOMS: atom_id res chain seq x y z
N MET A 1 -1.29 -1.76 -4.31
CA MET A 1 -0.42 -1.19 -5.37
C MET A 1 -1.16 -0.62 -6.58
N ILE A 2 -2.32 -1.18 -7.01
CA ILE A 2 -3.09 -0.63 -8.16
C ILE A 2 -3.46 0.85 -7.96
N ILE A 3 -4.08 1.19 -6.81
CA ILE A 3 -4.44 2.57 -6.47
C ILE A 3 -3.19 3.47 -6.46
N SER A 4 -2.07 2.98 -5.94
CA SER A 4 -0.80 3.71 -5.94
C SER A 4 -0.32 4.00 -7.37
N GLY A 5 -0.36 3.01 -8.27
CA GLY A 5 0.00 3.18 -9.67
C GLY A 5 -0.88 4.22 -10.37
N PHE A 6 -2.20 4.10 -10.21
CA PHE A 6 -3.16 5.05 -10.76
C PHE A 6 -2.95 6.47 -10.21
N GLY A 7 -2.90 6.65 -8.89
CA GLY A 7 -2.75 7.95 -8.25
C GLY A 7 -1.44 8.64 -8.57
N MET A 8 -0.35 7.86 -8.70
CA MET A 8 0.96 8.37 -9.13
C MET A 8 0.90 8.87 -10.57
N CYS A 9 0.29 8.10 -11.47
CA CYS A 9 0.14 8.53 -12.85
C CYS A 9 -0.77 9.77 -12.94
N ASN A 10 -1.87 9.79 -12.21
CA ASN A 10 -2.77 10.95 -12.18
C ASN A 10 -2.09 12.24 -11.70
N GLY A 11 -1.22 12.17 -10.69
CA GLY A 11 -0.54 13.35 -10.15
C GLY A 11 0.70 13.80 -10.92
N TYR A 12 1.42 12.87 -11.56
CA TYR A 12 2.80 13.11 -12.01
C TYR A 12 3.15 12.57 -13.39
N TYR A 13 2.33 11.72 -14.03
CA TYR A 13 2.70 11.12 -15.33
C TYR A 13 2.98 12.17 -16.39
N GLN A 14 2.05 13.10 -16.64
CA GLN A 14 2.23 14.13 -17.68
C GLN A 14 3.40 15.06 -17.36
N LYS A 15 3.56 15.41 -16.07
CA LYS A 15 4.63 16.27 -15.57
C LYS A 15 6.03 15.68 -15.83
N LEU A 16 6.21 14.39 -15.53
CA LEU A 16 7.48 13.71 -15.78
C LEU A 16 7.67 13.39 -17.27
N LYS A 17 6.60 13.01 -17.98
CA LYS A 17 6.65 12.72 -19.42
C LYS A 17 7.07 13.93 -20.25
N THR A 18 6.61 15.12 -19.87
CA THR A 18 6.94 16.39 -20.54
C THR A 18 8.23 17.02 -20.05
N GLY A 19 8.88 16.45 -19.02
CA GLY A 19 10.10 17.03 -18.42
C GLY A 19 9.88 18.33 -17.64
N THR A 20 8.63 18.68 -17.34
CA THR A 20 8.25 19.97 -16.72
C THR A 20 8.35 19.96 -15.19
N TYR A 21 8.76 18.85 -14.58
CA TYR A 21 8.76 18.70 -13.12
C TYR A 21 10.08 18.14 -12.59
N SER A 22 10.62 18.85 -11.60
CA SER A 22 11.87 18.47 -10.95
C SER A 22 11.74 17.14 -10.21
N ILE A 23 12.72 16.26 -10.43
CA ILE A 23 12.88 15.00 -9.71
C ILE A 23 13.16 15.26 -8.22
N ASP A 24 13.91 16.31 -7.88
CA ASP A 24 14.13 16.70 -6.49
C ASP A 24 12.81 17.04 -5.79
N ALA A 25 11.98 17.87 -6.42
CA ALA A 25 10.67 18.23 -5.87
C ALA A 25 9.77 16.99 -5.68
N PHE A 26 9.86 16.03 -6.61
CA PHE A 26 9.12 14.77 -6.55
C PHE A 26 9.48 13.94 -5.31
N TYR A 27 10.77 13.72 -5.05
CA TYR A 27 11.23 12.92 -3.92
C TYR A 27 11.07 13.68 -2.60
N SER A 28 11.49 14.96 -2.56
CA SER A 28 11.37 15.81 -1.37
C SER A 28 9.94 15.85 -0.83
N LYS A 29 8.93 15.96 -1.69
CA LYS A 29 7.52 15.95 -1.27
C LYS A 29 7.08 14.64 -0.59
N ARG A 30 7.60 13.50 -1.04
CA ARG A 30 7.25 12.17 -0.49
C ARG A 30 7.94 11.90 0.83
N TYR A 31 9.23 12.24 0.91
CA TYR A 31 9.99 12.15 2.14
C TYR A 31 9.36 13.01 3.23
N LYS A 32 9.08 14.30 2.94
CA LYS A 32 8.44 15.22 3.90
C LYS A 32 7.07 14.74 4.39
N ARG A 33 6.28 14.07 3.53
CA ARG A 33 4.95 13.57 3.90
C ARG A 33 5.00 12.35 4.80
N THR A 34 5.92 11.41 4.57
CA THR A 34 5.83 10.08 5.18
C THR A 34 6.91 9.79 6.21
N VAL A 35 8.13 10.27 5.99
CA VAL A 35 9.28 9.97 6.86
C VAL A 35 9.11 10.53 8.27
N PRO A 36 8.59 11.76 8.51
CA PRO A 36 8.49 12.28 9.88
C PRO A 36 7.64 11.41 10.80
N PHE A 37 6.46 10.99 10.34
CA PHE A 37 5.60 10.10 11.12
C PHE A 37 6.25 8.73 11.33
N PHE A 38 6.84 8.18 10.27
CA PHE A 38 7.46 6.87 10.33
C PHE A 38 8.70 6.85 11.26
N ALA A 39 9.53 7.89 11.20
CA ALA A 39 10.67 8.07 12.10
C ALA A 39 10.22 8.18 13.56
N LEU A 40 9.12 8.88 13.84
CA LEU A 40 8.55 8.93 15.19
C LEU A 40 8.16 7.52 15.70
N LEU A 41 7.55 6.69 14.84
CA LEU A 41 7.19 5.31 15.19
C LEU A 41 8.43 4.44 15.44
N ILE A 42 9.48 4.61 14.63
CA ILE A 42 10.76 3.90 14.80
C ILE A 42 11.40 4.28 16.13
N LEU A 43 11.44 5.58 16.46
CA LEU A 43 11.95 6.07 17.74
C LEU A 43 11.15 5.50 18.91
N LEU A 44 9.82 5.51 18.83
CA LEU A 44 8.96 4.93 19.85
C LEU A 44 9.24 3.43 20.02
N ASN A 45 9.43 2.69 18.93
CA ASN A 45 9.78 1.27 19.00
C ASN A 45 11.16 1.06 19.64
N CYS A 46 12.15 1.90 19.32
CA CYS A 46 13.47 1.83 19.94
C CYS A 46 13.43 2.10 21.46
N VAL A 47 12.53 2.97 21.92
CA VAL A 47 12.30 3.22 23.35
C VAL A 47 11.64 2.01 24.03
N ILE A 48 10.70 1.35 23.34
CA ILE A 48 9.98 0.18 23.88
C ILE A 48 10.88 -1.06 23.93
N GLU A 49 11.73 -1.27 22.92
CA GLU A 49 12.63 -2.41 22.78
C GLU A 49 14.00 -1.94 22.27
N PHE A 50 14.84 -1.50 23.22
CA PHE A 50 16.17 -1.03 22.89
C PHE A 50 17.14 -2.20 22.74
N THR A 51 17.50 -2.51 21.50
CA THR A 51 18.54 -3.50 21.16
C THR A 51 19.38 -2.97 19.99
N PRO A 52 20.64 -3.42 19.83
CA PRO A 52 21.44 -3.04 18.66
C PRO A 52 20.75 -3.39 17.34
N LYS A 53 19.99 -4.49 17.30
CA LYS A 53 19.23 -4.92 16.14
C LYS A 53 18.11 -3.94 15.78
N THR A 54 17.29 -3.52 16.75
CA THR A 54 16.19 -2.57 16.50
C THR A 54 16.69 -1.21 16.04
N VAL A 55 17.87 -0.78 16.51
CA VAL A 55 18.52 0.45 16.01
C VAL A 55 18.97 0.29 14.55
N CYS A 56 19.65 -0.81 14.21
CA CYS A 56 20.08 -1.07 12.83
C CYS A 56 18.90 -1.16 11.85
N GLU A 57 17.85 -1.89 12.23
CA GLU A 57 16.62 -1.99 11.44
C GLU A 57 15.93 -0.63 11.30
N GLY A 58 15.80 0.11 12.40
CA GLY A 58 15.21 1.46 12.39
C GLY A 58 15.95 2.45 11.51
N LEU A 59 17.29 2.44 11.52
CA LEU A 59 18.09 3.29 10.62
C LEU A 59 17.84 2.94 9.15
N MET A 60 17.81 1.64 8.82
CA MET A 60 17.50 1.18 7.47
C MET A 60 16.06 1.55 7.05
N GLU A 61 15.10 1.46 7.97
CA GLU A 61 13.71 1.87 7.75
C GLU A 61 13.58 3.37 7.44
N ILE A 62 14.32 4.24 8.16
CA ILE A 62 14.31 5.70 7.93
C ILE A 62 14.78 6.05 6.51
N THR A 63 15.73 5.29 5.94
CA THR A 63 16.18 5.52 4.55
C THR A 63 15.13 5.24 3.49
N MET A 64 14.05 4.52 3.84
CA MET A 64 13.03 4.02 2.90
C MET A 64 13.56 3.07 1.81
N LEU A 65 14.79 2.55 1.96
CA LEU A 65 15.42 1.62 1.01
C LEU A 65 15.20 0.15 1.37
N PHE A 66 14.67 -0.14 2.57
CA PHE A 66 14.44 -1.51 3.05
C PHE A 66 13.52 -2.36 2.14
N GLY A 67 12.72 -1.73 1.27
CA GLY A 67 11.95 -2.42 0.23
C GLY A 67 12.80 -3.16 -0.83
N PHE A 68 14.09 -2.85 -0.91
CA PHE A 68 15.06 -3.53 -1.79
C PHE A 68 15.86 -4.64 -1.10
N LEU A 69 15.67 -4.84 0.22
CA LEU A 69 16.31 -5.94 0.92
C LEU A 69 15.72 -7.28 0.46
N PRO A 70 16.55 -8.32 0.26
CA PRO A 70 16.09 -9.67 -0.11
C PRO A 70 15.08 -10.24 0.90
N ASN A 71 15.28 -9.96 2.19
CA ASN A 71 14.30 -10.19 3.22
C ASN A 71 14.00 -8.88 3.96
N ASN A 72 12.83 -8.33 3.72
CA ASN A 72 12.36 -7.07 4.33
C ASN A 72 11.33 -7.29 5.45
N THR A 73 11.27 -8.50 6.02
CA THR A 73 10.51 -8.80 7.24
C THR A 73 11.26 -8.27 8.47
N LEU A 74 11.30 -6.95 8.58
CA LEU A 74 11.95 -6.28 9.72
C LEU A 74 11.08 -6.42 10.96
N SER A 75 11.72 -6.70 12.10
CA SER A 75 11.04 -6.90 13.38
C SER A 75 10.54 -5.60 14.00
N THR A 76 11.13 -4.47 13.61
CA THR A 76 10.90 -3.15 14.20
C THR A 76 9.49 -2.63 13.94
N ILE A 77 9.03 -2.54 12.68
CA ILE A 77 7.64 -2.20 12.35
C ILE A 77 7.07 -3.26 11.41
N GLY A 78 6.29 -4.21 11.95
CA GLY A 78 5.77 -5.37 11.20
C GLY A 78 4.89 -5.04 9.98
N VAL A 79 4.55 -3.77 9.78
CA VAL A 79 3.70 -3.24 8.71
C VAL A 79 4.48 -2.40 7.69
N ALA A 80 5.76 -2.13 7.96
CA ALA A 80 6.60 -1.28 7.14
C ALA A 80 6.79 -1.83 5.72
N TRP A 81 6.68 -3.14 5.51
CA TRP A 81 6.86 -3.78 4.19
C TRP A 81 6.06 -3.11 3.07
N THR A 82 4.80 -2.68 3.33
CA THR A 82 3.98 -1.97 2.34
C THR A 82 4.58 -0.61 1.98
N LEU A 83 5.12 0.10 2.97
CA LEU A 83 5.78 1.39 2.78
C LEU A 83 7.07 1.24 1.97
N GLY A 84 7.85 0.19 2.26
CA GLY A 84 9.05 -0.16 1.49
C GLY A 84 8.73 -0.42 0.02
N ALA A 85 7.68 -1.19 -0.27
CA ALA A 85 7.22 -1.41 -1.64
C ALA A 85 6.79 -0.09 -2.31
N ILE A 86 6.01 0.76 -1.63
CA ILE A 86 5.57 2.07 -2.14
C ILE A 86 6.78 2.95 -2.50
N PHE A 87 7.78 3.05 -1.62
CA PHE A 87 8.96 3.87 -1.86
C PHE A 87 9.86 3.30 -2.96
N ALA A 88 9.97 1.96 -3.07
CA ALA A 88 10.62 1.33 -4.22
C ALA A 88 9.97 1.78 -5.53
N PHE A 89 8.63 1.77 -5.61
CA PHE A 89 7.91 2.29 -6.77
C PHE A 89 8.08 3.79 -6.99
N TYR A 90 8.23 4.59 -5.93
CA TYR A 90 8.53 6.01 -6.08
C TYR A 90 9.91 6.22 -6.71
N ILE A 91 10.91 5.46 -6.28
CA ILE A 91 12.27 5.50 -6.84
C ILE A 91 12.25 5.13 -8.31
N ILE A 92 11.61 4.02 -8.68
CA ILE A 92 11.53 3.57 -10.08
C ILE A 92 10.44 4.28 -10.91
N PHE A 93 9.71 5.24 -10.34
CA PHE A 93 8.57 5.86 -11.04
C PHE A 93 8.94 6.53 -12.37
N PRO A 94 10.08 7.25 -12.51
CA PRO A 94 10.50 7.76 -13.82
C PRO A 94 10.67 6.66 -14.87
N PHE A 95 11.18 5.49 -14.45
CA PHE A 95 11.25 4.32 -15.31
C PHE A 95 9.85 3.77 -15.64
N ILE A 96 8.91 3.78 -14.70
CA ILE A 96 7.50 3.42 -14.99
C ILE A 96 6.87 4.40 -15.99
N VAL A 97 7.13 5.70 -15.90
CA VAL A 97 6.66 6.69 -16.89
C VAL A 97 7.25 6.38 -18.26
N PHE A 98 8.51 5.97 -18.32
CA PHE A 98 9.09 5.41 -19.54
C PHE A 98 8.28 4.18 -19.99
N LEU A 99 8.06 3.14 -19.19
CA LEU A 99 7.27 1.97 -19.60
C LEU A 99 5.85 2.31 -20.10
N LEU A 100 5.22 3.35 -19.56
CA LEU A 100 3.85 3.77 -19.88
C LEU A 100 3.74 4.85 -20.97
N TYR A 101 4.83 5.24 -21.63
CA TYR A 101 4.87 6.44 -22.49
C TYR A 101 3.86 6.44 -23.64
N SER A 102 3.52 5.27 -24.20
CA SER A 102 2.40 5.09 -25.12
C SER A 102 1.50 3.95 -24.63
N PRO A 103 0.20 3.95 -24.94
CA PRO A 103 -0.70 2.88 -24.49
C PRO A 103 -0.26 1.48 -24.93
N LYS A 104 0.24 1.34 -26.18
CA LYS A 104 0.82 0.10 -26.68
C LYS A 104 2.04 -0.35 -25.85
N ARG A 105 2.96 0.58 -25.53
CA ARG A 105 4.14 0.29 -24.70
C ARG A 105 3.74 -0.09 -23.27
N GLY A 106 2.70 0.54 -22.73
CA GLY A 106 2.15 0.21 -21.42
C GLY A 106 1.61 -1.21 -21.36
N ILE A 107 0.82 -1.62 -22.36
CA ILE A 107 0.29 -3.00 -22.45
C ILE A 107 1.43 -4.02 -22.55
N VAL A 108 2.42 -3.78 -23.42
CA VAL A 108 3.61 -4.65 -23.54
C VAL A 108 4.36 -4.76 -22.21
N SER A 109 4.58 -3.63 -21.54
CA SER A 109 5.25 -3.60 -20.23
C SER A 109 4.47 -4.35 -19.15
N PHE A 110 3.14 -4.27 -19.18
CA PHE A 110 2.27 -5.02 -18.27
C PHE A 110 2.34 -6.53 -18.54
N VAL A 111 2.28 -6.97 -19.79
CA VAL A 111 2.45 -8.40 -20.13
C VAL A 111 3.81 -8.91 -19.68
N ILE A 112 4.89 -8.16 -19.93
CA ILE A 112 6.24 -8.50 -19.45
C ILE A 112 6.25 -8.60 -17.92
N SER A 113 5.57 -7.70 -17.20
CA SER A 113 5.52 -7.76 -15.74
C SER A 113 4.80 -8.99 -15.20
N LEU A 114 3.79 -9.52 -15.90
CA LEU A 114 3.15 -10.78 -15.53
C LEU A 114 4.13 -11.96 -15.68
N VAL A 115 4.92 -11.96 -16.76
CA VAL A 115 5.97 -12.97 -16.96
C VAL A 115 7.02 -12.89 -15.85
N ILE A 116 7.47 -11.67 -15.48
CA ILE A 116 8.41 -11.46 -14.37
C ILE A 116 7.82 -11.99 -13.06
N THR A 117 6.56 -11.68 -12.75
CA THR A 117 5.90 -12.17 -11.54
C THR A 117 5.79 -13.68 -11.53
N TYR A 118 5.46 -14.32 -12.65
CA TYR A 118 5.44 -15.77 -12.78
C TYR A 118 6.83 -16.39 -12.56
N MET A 119 7.88 -15.83 -13.18
CA MET A 119 9.27 -16.25 -12.95
C MET A 119 9.68 -16.09 -11.48
N CYS A 120 9.20 -15.03 -10.82
CA CYS A 120 9.42 -14.84 -9.40
C CYS A 120 8.77 -15.96 -8.58
N GLN A 121 7.51 -16.30 -8.86
CA GLN A 121 6.78 -17.35 -8.15
C GLN A 121 7.39 -18.74 -8.34
N CYS A 122 7.83 -19.07 -9.56
CA CYS A 122 8.30 -20.43 -9.89
C CYS A 122 9.81 -20.64 -9.68
N TYR A 123 10.61 -19.57 -9.64
CA TYR A 123 12.07 -19.70 -9.60
C TYR A 123 12.74 -18.77 -8.59
N PHE A 124 12.59 -17.45 -8.71
CA PHE A 124 13.39 -16.50 -7.93
C PHE A 124 12.95 -16.30 -6.47
N MET A 125 11.72 -16.67 -6.11
CA MET A 125 11.19 -16.58 -4.75
C MET A 125 11.00 -17.97 -4.14
N THR A 126 11.94 -18.87 -4.45
CA THR A 126 12.05 -20.22 -3.86
C THR A 126 13.18 -20.24 -2.82
N GLU A 127 13.22 -21.29 -1.98
CA GLU A 127 14.23 -21.49 -0.92
C GLU A 127 15.69 -21.37 -1.41
N ARG A 128 15.92 -21.52 -2.72
CA ARG A 128 17.23 -21.31 -3.34
C ARG A 128 17.75 -19.88 -3.21
N PHE A 129 16.86 -18.89 -3.26
CA PHE A 129 17.23 -17.47 -3.34
C PHE A 129 16.72 -16.63 -2.16
N VAL A 130 15.71 -17.12 -1.45
CA VAL A 130 15.08 -16.42 -0.33
C VAL A 130 14.93 -17.34 0.88
N THR A 131 14.90 -16.76 2.07
CA THR A 131 14.68 -17.49 3.33
C THR A 131 13.29 -18.10 3.40
N GLU A 132 13.11 -19.18 4.19
CA GLU A 132 11.81 -19.87 4.37
C GLU A 132 10.65 -18.93 4.76
N ASN A 133 10.92 -17.89 5.55
CA ASN A 133 9.91 -16.91 6.00
C ASN A 133 9.64 -15.78 4.99
N PHE A 134 10.17 -15.87 3.77
CA PHE A 134 10.00 -14.83 2.77
C PHE A 134 8.56 -14.77 2.26
N VAL A 135 7.97 -13.57 2.29
CA VAL A 135 6.62 -13.34 1.80
C VAL A 135 6.68 -12.62 0.45
N MET A 136 6.27 -13.31 -0.63
CA MET A 136 6.35 -12.80 -2.01
C MET A 136 5.76 -11.39 -2.18
N ARG A 137 4.63 -11.10 -1.50
CA ARG A 137 3.93 -9.80 -1.60
C ARG A 137 4.75 -8.62 -1.08
N HIS A 138 5.79 -8.86 -0.28
CA HIS A 138 6.67 -7.79 0.21
C HIS A 138 7.68 -7.33 -0.85
N SER A 139 7.88 -8.11 -1.91
CA SER A 139 8.73 -7.71 -3.03
C SER A 139 8.00 -6.76 -3.97
N PHE A 140 8.65 -5.65 -4.30
CA PHE A 140 8.12 -4.72 -5.30
C PHE A 140 8.04 -5.36 -6.70
N LEU A 141 8.88 -6.36 -7.01
CA LEU A 141 8.84 -7.09 -8.28
C LEU A 141 7.56 -7.92 -8.41
N TYR A 142 7.14 -8.60 -7.34
CA TYR A 142 5.84 -9.27 -7.29
C TYR A 142 4.69 -8.27 -7.45
N CYS A 143 4.88 -7.06 -6.93
CA CYS A 143 3.88 -5.99 -7.00
C CYS A 143 3.82 -5.24 -8.35
N LEU A 144 4.77 -5.47 -9.26
CA LEU A 144 4.93 -4.73 -10.52
C LEU A 144 3.68 -4.72 -11.42
N PRO A 145 3.03 -5.87 -11.74
CA PRO A 145 1.83 -5.88 -12.57
C PRO A 145 0.68 -5.08 -11.94
N TYR A 146 0.54 -5.11 -10.62
CA TYR A 146 -0.46 -4.30 -9.92
C TYR A 146 -0.20 -2.81 -10.08
N PHE A 147 1.05 -2.37 -10.01
CA PHE A 147 1.36 -0.95 -10.22
C PHE A 147 1.11 -0.53 -11.67
N LEU A 148 1.55 -1.34 -12.64
CA LEU A 148 1.41 -1.05 -14.06
C LEU A 148 -0.04 -1.04 -14.53
N ILE A 149 -0.89 -1.96 -14.07
CA ILE A 149 -2.31 -1.95 -14.45
C ILE A 149 -3.01 -0.67 -13.95
N GLY A 150 -2.64 -0.17 -12.76
CA GLY A 150 -3.12 1.13 -12.29
C GLY A 150 -2.71 2.29 -13.19
N GLY A 151 -1.48 2.24 -13.72
CA GLY A 151 -1.00 3.20 -14.71
C GLY A 151 -1.72 3.08 -16.06
N ILE A 152 -2.03 1.86 -16.51
CA ILE A 152 -2.83 1.62 -17.73
C ILE A 152 -4.25 2.15 -17.55
N VAL A 153 -4.90 1.88 -16.40
CA VAL A 153 -6.23 2.44 -16.10
C VAL A 153 -6.19 3.97 -16.17
N TYR A 154 -5.12 4.61 -15.70
CA TYR A 154 -4.95 6.05 -15.86
C TYR A 154 -4.85 6.48 -17.34
N LEU A 155 -4.12 5.74 -18.19
CA LEU A 155 -4.00 6.07 -19.62
C LEU A 155 -5.34 6.01 -20.37
N TYR A 156 -6.27 5.18 -19.90
CA TYR A 156 -7.60 4.99 -20.48
C TYR A 156 -8.73 5.54 -19.59
N LYS A 157 -8.41 6.43 -18.66
CA LYS A 157 -9.35 6.85 -17.60
C LYS A 157 -10.62 7.48 -18.18
N ASP A 158 -10.51 8.26 -19.25
CA ASP A 158 -11.63 9.01 -19.83
C ASP A 158 -12.54 8.06 -20.65
N GLU A 159 -11.98 7.03 -21.28
CA GLU A 159 -12.73 5.94 -21.92
C GLU A 159 -13.45 5.07 -20.89
N ILE A 160 -12.76 4.69 -19.82
CA ILE A 160 -13.32 3.86 -18.74
C ILE A 160 -14.45 4.61 -18.02
N GLU A 161 -14.23 5.88 -17.70
CA GLU A 161 -15.23 6.73 -17.06
C GLU A 161 -16.49 6.87 -17.92
N ARG A 162 -16.34 7.11 -19.23
CA ARG A 162 -17.48 7.17 -20.16
C ARG A 162 -18.24 5.85 -20.24
N PHE A 163 -17.53 4.73 -20.36
CA PHE A 163 -18.13 3.40 -20.42
C PHE A 163 -18.92 3.07 -19.14
N VAL A 164 -18.31 3.28 -17.97
CA VAL A 164 -18.97 3.04 -16.69
C VAL A 164 -20.15 3.98 -16.50
N ASN A 165 -20.04 5.25 -16.90
CA ASN A 165 -21.16 6.19 -16.82
C ASN A 165 -22.34 5.81 -17.73
N GLN A 166 -22.08 5.24 -18.91
CA GLN A 166 -23.10 4.76 -19.83
C GLN A 166 -23.78 3.48 -19.32
N PHE A 167 -23.01 2.57 -18.72
CA PHE A 167 -23.47 1.25 -18.29
C PHE A 167 -23.33 1.06 -16.77
N LYS A 168 -23.75 2.03 -15.95
CA LYS A 168 -23.51 2.05 -14.50
C LYS A 168 -23.96 0.77 -13.79
N VAL A 169 -25.23 0.41 -13.97
CA VAL A 169 -25.83 -0.75 -13.30
C VAL A 169 -25.17 -2.04 -13.76
N ILE A 170 -24.92 -2.19 -15.06
CA ILE A 170 -24.27 -3.37 -15.63
C ILE A 170 -22.83 -3.49 -15.10
N SER A 171 -22.07 -2.40 -15.13
CA SER A 171 -20.68 -2.36 -14.62
C SER A 171 -20.63 -2.72 -13.14
N PHE A 172 -21.58 -2.20 -12.33
CA PHE A 172 -21.70 -2.55 -10.93
C PHE A 172 -22.00 -4.04 -10.72
N CYS A 173 -22.99 -4.59 -11.43
CA CYS A 173 -23.34 -6.01 -11.36
C CYS A 173 -22.17 -6.91 -11.79
N VAL A 174 -21.43 -6.54 -12.84
CA VAL A 174 -20.24 -7.27 -13.28
C VAL A 174 -19.17 -7.27 -12.20
N VAL A 175 -18.87 -6.13 -11.58
CA VAL A 175 -17.86 -6.05 -10.50
C VAL A 175 -18.30 -6.81 -9.25
N LEU A 176 -19.60 -6.83 -8.92
CA LEU A 176 -20.14 -7.68 -7.88
C LEU A 176 -19.98 -9.17 -8.21
N ALA A 177 -20.28 -9.59 -9.44
CA ALA A 177 -20.07 -10.96 -9.89
C ALA A 177 -18.59 -11.36 -9.82
N LEU A 178 -17.66 -10.47 -10.21
CA LEU A 178 -16.22 -10.66 -10.04
C LEU A 178 -15.83 -10.81 -8.57
N THR A 179 -16.47 -10.04 -7.67
CA THR A 179 -16.25 -10.13 -6.22
C THR A 179 -16.66 -11.48 -5.68
N VAL A 180 -17.85 -11.97 -6.05
CA VAL A 180 -18.32 -13.31 -5.67
C VAL A 180 -17.41 -14.39 -6.26
N GLY A 181 -17.08 -14.27 -7.55
CA GLY A 181 -16.18 -15.20 -8.25
C GLY A 181 -14.79 -15.28 -7.61
N TYR A 182 -14.25 -14.17 -7.11
CA TYR A 182 -12.96 -14.15 -6.41
C TYR A 182 -12.93 -15.05 -5.16
N TYR A 183 -14.03 -15.07 -4.39
CA TYR A 183 -14.13 -15.86 -3.16
C TYR A 183 -14.47 -17.33 -3.42
N ILE A 184 -15.20 -17.65 -4.50
CA ILE A 184 -15.56 -19.03 -4.84
C ILE A 184 -14.42 -19.74 -5.58
N THR A 185 -13.62 -19.01 -6.35
CA THR A 185 -12.55 -19.59 -7.18
C THR A 185 -11.32 -19.93 -6.32
N PRO A 186 -10.81 -21.18 -6.37
CA PRO A 186 -9.62 -21.57 -5.62
C PRO A 186 -8.38 -20.77 -6.04
N ASP A 187 -7.41 -20.67 -5.14
CA ASP A 187 -6.16 -19.94 -5.40
C ASP A 187 -5.24 -20.67 -6.40
N VAL A 188 -5.41 -21.99 -6.53
CA VAL A 188 -4.62 -22.87 -7.39
C VAL A 188 -5.55 -23.69 -8.29
N ILE A 189 -5.29 -23.68 -9.59
CA ILE A 189 -5.97 -24.51 -10.60
C ILE A 189 -4.91 -25.27 -11.38
N ASN A 190 -5.00 -26.60 -11.44
CA ASN A 190 -4.04 -27.46 -12.16
C ASN A 190 -2.57 -27.13 -11.82
N SER A 191 -2.26 -26.95 -10.53
CA SER A 191 -0.94 -26.57 -10.01
C SER A 191 -0.43 -25.16 -10.40
N ILE A 192 -1.26 -24.34 -11.03
CA ILE A 192 -0.96 -22.95 -11.36
C ILE A 192 -1.61 -22.03 -10.33
N ASN A 193 -0.81 -21.19 -9.67
CA ASN A 193 -1.31 -20.16 -8.78
C ASN A 193 -1.94 -19.01 -9.60
N ILE A 194 -3.25 -18.82 -9.45
CA ILE A 194 -4.01 -17.82 -10.21
C ILE A 194 -4.35 -16.57 -9.38
N VAL A 195 -3.86 -16.48 -8.14
CA VAL A 195 -4.15 -15.38 -7.21
C VAL A 195 -3.84 -14.04 -7.86
N VAL A 196 -2.68 -13.91 -8.52
CA VAL A 196 -2.28 -12.66 -9.18
C VAL A 196 -3.33 -12.20 -10.20
N ILE A 197 -3.76 -13.11 -11.07
CA ILE A 197 -4.70 -12.80 -12.15
C ILE A 197 -6.08 -12.44 -11.58
N LYS A 198 -6.64 -13.24 -10.67
CA LYS A 198 -7.96 -12.94 -10.09
C LYS A 198 -7.96 -11.64 -9.28
N THR A 199 -6.89 -11.35 -8.54
CA THR A 199 -6.73 -10.09 -7.80
C THR A 199 -6.63 -8.90 -8.76
N LEU A 200 -5.87 -9.01 -9.86
CA LEU A 200 -5.77 -7.94 -10.87
C LEU A 200 -7.13 -7.64 -11.49
N ILE A 201 -7.88 -8.66 -11.92
CA ILE A 201 -9.21 -8.49 -12.53
C ILE A 201 -10.16 -7.80 -11.57
N LEU A 202 -10.27 -8.32 -10.34
CA LEU A 202 -11.20 -7.79 -9.33
C LEU A 202 -10.92 -6.31 -9.03
N TYR A 203 -9.68 -6.00 -8.63
CA TYR A 203 -9.37 -4.65 -8.15
C TYR A 203 -9.20 -3.63 -9.29
N THR A 204 -8.91 -4.07 -10.51
CA THR A 204 -9.00 -3.20 -11.70
C THR A 204 -10.45 -2.87 -12.02
N GLY A 205 -11.36 -3.84 -11.91
CA GLY A 205 -12.80 -3.63 -12.07
C GLY A 205 -13.36 -2.64 -11.04
N TRP A 206 -13.02 -2.80 -9.76
CA TRP A 206 -13.39 -1.85 -8.71
C TRP A 206 -12.81 -0.45 -8.93
N LEU A 207 -11.56 -0.34 -9.39
CA LEU A 207 -10.97 0.96 -9.72
C LEU A 207 -11.71 1.62 -10.89
N GLY A 208 -12.00 0.87 -11.97
CA GLY A 208 -12.75 1.39 -13.11
C GLY A 208 -14.15 1.86 -12.72
N LEU A 209 -14.86 1.09 -11.90
CA LEU A 209 -16.15 1.47 -11.34
C LEU A 209 -16.05 2.78 -10.54
N ALA A 210 -15.01 2.94 -9.73
CA ALA A 210 -14.80 4.14 -8.93
C ALA A 210 -14.53 5.41 -9.77
N LEU A 211 -14.07 5.27 -11.03
CA LEU A 211 -13.89 6.41 -11.93
C LEU A 211 -15.23 6.95 -12.47
N GLY A 212 -16.19 6.08 -12.77
CA GLY A 212 -17.47 6.48 -13.36
C GLY A 212 -18.64 6.61 -12.38
N TYR A 213 -18.41 6.42 -11.08
CA TYR A 213 -19.48 6.39 -10.08
C TYR A 213 -19.30 7.48 -9.02
N ASP A 214 -19.98 8.61 -9.22
CA ASP A 214 -20.09 9.69 -8.22
C ASP A 214 -21.05 9.29 -7.09
N ASN A 215 -20.55 8.55 -6.09
CA ASN A 215 -21.33 8.23 -4.89
C ASN A 215 -21.18 9.30 -3.81
N ARG A 216 -22.25 10.03 -3.51
CA ARG A 216 -22.34 10.89 -2.31
C ARG A 216 -22.06 10.14 -1.00
N LEU A 217 -22.34 8.83 -0.94
CA LEU A 217 -22.06 8.02 0.25
C LEU A 217 -20.56 7.83 0.49
N MET A 218 -19.77 7.62 -0.57
CA MET A 218 -18.32 7.42 -0.45
C MET A 218 -17.54 8.74 -0.43
N ASN A 219 -18.11 9.81 -0.98
CA ASN A 219 -17.52 11.15 -0.95
C ASN A 219 -18.22 12.04 0.10
N ASN A 220 -18.08 11.68 1.37
CA ASN A 220 -18.61 12.46 2.50
C ASN A 220 -17.47 12.92 3.44
N LYS A 221 -17.76 13.89 4.31
CA LYS A 221 -16.76 14.46 5.24
C LYS A 221 -16.10 13.40 6.13
N PHE A 222 -16.86 12.41 6.60
CA PHE A 222 -16.36 11.34 7.46
C PHE A 222 -15.43 10.39 6.70
N THR A 223 -15.82 9.92 5.51
CA THR A 223 -14.97 9.05 4.68
C THR A 223 -13.68 9.76 4.27
N ASN A 224 -13.74 11.05 3.93
CA ASN A 224 -12.55 11.85 3.63
C ASN A 224 -11.65 12.03 4.86
N TYR A 225 -12.23 12.21 6.05
CA TYR A 225 -11.49 12.26 7.30
C TYR A 225 -10.75 10.94 7.58
N ILE A 226 -11.43 9.79 7.48
CA ILE A 226 -10.84 8.46 7.67
C ILE A 226 -9.78 8.16 6.60
N SER A 227 -10.04 8.50 5.33
CA SER A 227 -9.09 8.33 4.23
C SER A 227 -7.79 9.09 4.49
N ASN A 228 -7.89 10.33 4.97
CA ASN A 228 -6.72 11.14 5.31
C ASN A 228 -5.90 10.56 6.46
N LEU A 229 -6.52 9.82 7.39
CA LEU A 229 -5.85 9.19 8.54
C LEU A 229 -5.39 7.76 8.26
N SER A 230 -5.91 7.13 7.20
CA SER A 230 -5.77 5.69 6.94
C SER A 230 -4.32 5.20 6.92
N MET A 231 -3.42 5.94 6.27
CA MET A 231 -2.00 5.58 6.18
C MET A 231 -1.32 5.66 7.55
N GLU A 232 -1.62 6.70 8.34
CA GLU A 232 -1.02 6.89 9.65
C GLU A 232 -1.55 5.85 10.66
N MET A 233 -2.86 5.56 10.60
CA MET A 233 -3.46 4.45 11.36
C MET A 233 -2.83 3.10 10.98
N TYR A 234 -2.66 2.83 9.69
CA TYR A 234 -2.04 1.60 9.20
C TYR A 234 -0.60 1.45 9.68
N LEU A 235 0.22 2.51 9.69
CA LEU A 235 1.60 2.39 10.16
C LEU A 235 1.72 2.23 11.68
N SER A 236 0.82 2.86 12.43
CA SER A 236 0.92 2.92 13.90
C SER A 236 0.25 1.78 14.65
N HIS A 237 -0.72 1.05 14.05
CA HIS A 237 -1.51 0.06 14.79
C HIS A 237 -0.68 -1.05 15.44
N MET A 238 0.39 -1.54 14.82
CA MET A 238 1.24 -2.56 15.44
C MET A 238 2.06 -2.01 16.61
N VAL A 239 2.52 -0.75 16.52
CA VAL A 239 3.26 -0.11 17.63
C VAL A 239 2.31 0.13 18.81
N VAL A 240 1.11 0.63 18.53
CA VAL A 240 0.06 0.78 19.56
C VAL A 240 -0.29 -0.57 20.16
N PHE A 241 -0.47 -1.62 19.35
CA PHE A 241 -0.75 -2.96 19.84
C PHE A 241 0.33 -3.47 20.81
N ARG A 242 1.62 -3.30 20.49
CA ARG A 242 2.72 -3.68 21.40
C ARG A 242 2.69 -2.90 22.72
N ILE A 243 2.31 -1.63 22.70
CA ILE A 243 2.11 -0.85 23.93
C ILE A 243 1.00 -1.48 24.77
N VAL A 244 -0.14 -1.81 24.14
CA VAL A 244 -1.27 -2.46 24.82
C VAL A 244 -0.89 -3.81 25.42
N GLU A 245 -0.12 -4.61 24.67
CA GLU A 245 0.41 -5.90 25.10
C GLU A 245 1.28 -5.75 26.35
N LYS A 246 2.22 -4.80 26.36
CA LYS A 246 3.10 -4.55 27.51
C LYS A 246 2.38 -4.01 28.75
N ILE A 247 1.21 -3.40 28.63
CA ILE A 247 0.40 -2.98 29.79
C ILE A 247 -0.17 -4.21 30.52
N GLY A 248 -0.19 -5.40 29.91
CA GLY A 248 -0.58 -6.65 30.56
C GLY A 248 -2.09 -6.78 30.81
N ILE A 249 -2.92 -5.89 30.24
CA ILE A 249 -4.39 -5.97 30.34
C ILE A 249 -4.91 -7.26 29.71
N MET A 250 -4.22 -7.77 28.67
CA MET A 250 -4.61 -8.96 27.94
C MET A 250 -4.47 -10.26 28.76
N GLU A 251 -3.53 -10.30 29.71
CA GLU A 251 -3.27 -11.48 30.54
C GLU A 251 -4.26 -11.61 31.71
N ARG A 252 -4.94 -10.51 32.06
CA ARG A 252 -5.89 -10.46 33.19
C ARG A 252 -7.33 -10.81 32.81
N ILE A 253 -7.61 -11.00 31.53
CA ILE A 253 -8.96 -11.31 31.02
C ILE A 253 -8.97 -12.74 30.51
N GLU A 254 -9.65 -13.63 31.23
CA GLU A 254 -9.76 -15.05 30.87
C GLU A 254 -10.67 -15.27 29.65
N SER A 255 -11.76 -14.50 29.52
CA SER A 255 -12.71 -14.65 28.43
C SER A 255 -12.12 -14.16 27.09
N PRO A 256 -11.98 -15.03 26.07
CA PRO A 256 -11.38 -14.66 24.79
C PRO A 256 -12.14 -13.55 24.06
N VAL A 257 -13.47 -13.55 24.15
CA VAL A 257 -14.33 -12.56 23.50
C VAL A 257 -14.18 -11.19 24.14
N ILE A 258 -14.21 -11.13 25.49
CA ILE A 258 -14.04 -9.88 26.23
C ILE A 258 -12.64 -9.33 25.98
N ARG A 259 -11.60 -10.19 26.01
CA ARG A 259 -10.22 -9.80 25.72
C ARG A 259 -10.09 -9.19 24.33
N TYR A 260 -10.67 -9.83 23.32
CA TYR A 260 -10.67 -9.31 21.95
C TYR A 260 -11.36 -7.93 21.85
N MET A 261 -12.57 -7.82 22.38
CA MET A 261 -13.36 -6.58 22.30
C MET A 261 -12.67 -5.42 23.04
N THR A 262 -12.15 -5.67 24.25
CA THR A 262 -11.41 -4.67 25.02
C THR A 262 -10.14 -4.24 24.30
N THR A 263 -9.35 -5.18 23.78
CA THR A 263 -8.12 -4.88 23.03
C THR A 263 -8.40 -4.06 21.79
N TYR A 264 -9.43 -4.44 21.02
CA TYR A 264 -9.84 -3.73 19.82
C TYR A 264 -10.27 -2.28 20.13
N LEU A 265 -11.15 -2.09 21.11
CA LEU A 265 -11.64 -0.75 21.49
C LEU A 265 -10.51 0.14 21.99
N LEU A 266 -9.62 -0.41 22.82
CA LEU A 266 -8.48 0.32 23.38
C LEU A 266 -7.45 0.66 22.30
N LEU A 267 -7.18 -0.25 21.36
CA LEU A 267 -6.33 0.00 20.21
C LEU A 267 -6.88 1.11 19.32
N VAL A 268 -8.17 1.08 18.97
CA VAL A 268 -8.82 2.14 18.19
C VAL A 268 -8.78 3.48 18.92
N MET A 269 -9.09 3.48 20.22
CA MET A 269 -9.06 4.70 21.05
C MET A 269 -7.67 5.32 21.08
N LEU A 270 -6.62 4.53 21.37
CA LEU A 270 -5.24 4.99 21.43
C LEU A 270 -4.74 5.48 20.06
N LEU A 271 -5.11 4.80 18.97
CA LEU A 271 -4.77 5.24 17.62
C LEU A 271 -5.38 6.61 17.30
N VAL A 272 -6.68 6.77 17.54
CA VAL A 272 -7.38 8.04 17.26
C VAL A 272 -6.81 9.17 18.13
N MET A 273 -6.60 8.94 19.42
CA MET A 273 -5.99 9.93 20.32
C MET A 273 -4.57 10.29 19.90
N GLY A 274 -3.71 9.29 19.66
CA GLY A 274 -2.33 9.49 19.27
C GLY A 274 -2.18 10.28 17.96
N LEU A 275 -2.99 9.95 16.95
CA LEU A 275 -2.99 10.67 15.68
C LEU A 275 -3.51 12.11 15.81
N THR A 276 -4.50 12.34 16.66
CA THR A 276 -5.03 13.69 16.92
C THR A 276 -3.97 14.56 17.58
N ILE A 277 -3.25 14.02 18.57
CA ILE A 277 -2.15 14.71 19.25
C ILE A 277 -1.02 15.00 18.26
N TYR A 278 -0.60 14.01 17.48
CA TYR A 278 0.46 14.15 16.48
C TYR A 278 0.15 15.27 15.47
N ARG A 279 -1.07 15.31 14.91
CA ARG A 279 -1.48 16.36 13.98
C ARG A 279 -1.50 17.75 14.62
N LYS A 280 -1.99 17.85 15.86
CA LYS A 280 -2.00 19.12 16.58
C LYS A 280 -0.58 19.62 16.84
N ALA A 281 0.36 18.72 17.16
CA ALA A 281 1.77 19.05 17.34
C ALA A 281 2.41 19.55 16.05
N ILE A 282 2.17 18.86 14.92
CA ILE A 282 2.71 19.28 13.62
C ILE A 282 2.16 20.61 13.15
N ASN A 283 0.84 20.83 13.25
CA ASN A 283 0.25 22.10 12.82
C ASN A 283 0.84 23.28 13.61
N LYS A 284 1.07 23.09 14.92
CA LYS A 284 1.71 24.10 15.77
C LYS A 284 3.19 24.31 15.43
N LEU A 285 3.89 23.27 15.01
CA LEU A 285 5.28 23.34 14.52
C LEU A 285 5.37 24.09 13.18
N ASP A 286 4.40 23.90 12.29
CA ASP A 286 4.31 24.61 11.02
C ASP A 286 3.92 26.09 11.21
N GLU A 287 3.10 26.42 12.21
CA GLU A 287 2.78 27.82 12.58
C GLU A 287 3.98 28.60 13.16
N LEU A 288 4.98 27.89 13.70
CA LEU A 288 6.19 28.49 14.30
C LEU A 288 7.32 28.70 13.27
N ARG A 289 7.14 28.28 12.02
CA ARG A 289 8.17 28.24 10.98
C ARG A 289 7.90 29.23 9.86
#